data_AF-A0A5A7TWV9-F1
#
_entry.id   AF-A0A5A7TWV9-F1
#
_cell.length_a   1.000
_cell.length_b   1.000
_cell.length_c   1.000
_cell.angle_alpha   90.00
_cell.angle_beta   90.00
_cell.angle_gamma   90.00
#
_symmetry.space_group_name_H-M   'P 1'
#
loop_
_entity.id
_entity.type
_entity.pdbx_description
1 polymer ?
#
loop_
_entity_poly.entity_id
_entity_poly.type
_entity_poly.pdbx_seq_one_letter_code
_entity_poly.pdbx_strand_id
1 'polypeptide(L)'
;MVPVSPGETVFKISFDWDEDIGIPGAFLIRNNHFTKFFLKSLTLEDVPFVGRIHFDCNSWIYPSGKYKNDRIFFINKAYIPNETPEPLRKYREDELKNLRGDGTGERQEWDRIYDYDVYNDLEDPSSDSTYVRPVLGGSTQYPYPRRGRTGRSPSKKDKNYESRLSSSLSLNIYVPRDERFGHLKESDFLAYTLKSVAQSIKPALDELFSRNPGEFDSFQDVLKLYEGGFSLPKSLLEKFRQSIPAPLLKEIFRTDGEKFLKFPLPQVIQDNKSGWRTDEEFAREMLAGEFPPSSKLDPNVYGDQNSKISEEHIINSLDGLTVQEALKQNKLYILDHHDALMPYLNRINSTSTKTYATRTLLFLNGDGTLRPLVIELSLPQSQKDELGATSKLYFPAEDGVESSIWQLAKAYVAVNDAGYHQVISHWYYSPNDAG
;
A
#
# COMPACT_ATOMS: atom_id res chain seq x y z
N MET A 1 -33.96 10.65 23.61
CA MET A 1 -33.50 9.28 23.29
C MET A 1 -32.38 9.39 22.29
N VAL A 2 -31.20 8.84 22.61
CA VAL A 2 -30.08 8.73 21.65
C VAL A 2 -30.49 7.72 20.58
N PRO A 3 -30.33 8.01 19.27
CA PRO A 3 -30.61 7.03 18.21
C PRO A 3 -29.73 5.79 18.40
N VAL A 4 -30.33 4.60 18.39
CA VAL A 4 -29.62 3.32 18.55
C VAL A 4 -29.44 2.71 17.16
N SER A 5 -28.20 2.46 16.77
CA SER A 5 -27.90 1.76 15.51
C SER A 5 -28.05 0.24 15.69
N PRO A 6 -28.27 -0.53 14.60
CA PRO A 6 -28.32 -1.99 14.68
C PRO A 6 -27.06 -2.57 15.35
N GLY A 7 -27.23 -3.38 16.41
CA GLY A 7 -26.15 -4.00 17.17
C GLY A 7 -25.68 -3.24 18.41
N GLU A 8 -26.27 -2.06 18.69
CA GLU A 8 -25.98 -1.29 19.90
C GLU A 8 -26.99 -1.58 21.02
N THR A 9 -26.51 -1.60 22.26
CA THR A 9 -27.36 -1.77 23.46
C THR A 9 -27.15 -0.59 24.39
N VAL A 10 -28.26 -0.01 24.88
CA VAL A 10 -28.24 1.12 25.82
C VAL A 10 -28.52 0.61 27.23
N PHE A 11 -27.64 0.95 28.16
CA PHE A 11 -27.82 0.67 29.58
C PHE A 11 -28.11 1.97 30.33
N LYS A 12 -29.07 1.93 31.26
CA LYS A 12 -29.33 3.03 32.17
C LYS A 12 -28.48 2.86 33.42
N ILE A 13 -27.83 3.93 33.86
CA ILE A 13 -27.03 4.00 35.07
C ILE A 13 -27.36 5.31 35.79
N SER A 14 -27.29 5.28 37.11
CA SER A 14 -27.43 6.46 37.97
C SER A 14 -26.16 6.58 38.81
N PHE A 15 -25.73 7.82 39.04
CA PHE A 15 -24.59 8.14 39.89
C PHE A 15 -25.09 9.02 41.03
N ASP A 16 -24.69 8.71 42.26
CA ASP A 16 -24.87 9.63 43.37
C ASP A 16 -23.85 10.77 43.21
N TRP A 17 -24.35 11.99 43.04
CA TRP A 17 -23.54 13.17 42.75
C TRP A 17 -23.73 14.22 43.83
N ASP A 18 -22.62 14.70 44.38
CA ASP A 18 -22.58 15.80 45.35
C ASP A 18 -22.07 17.07 44.64
N GLU A 19 -22.67 18.22 44.96
CA GLU A 19 -22.30 19.52 44.36
C GLU A 19 -20.83 19.87 44.61
N ASP A 20 -20.26 19.39 45.73
CA ASP A 20 -18.85 19.56 46.08
C ASP A 20 -17.88 18.88 45.08
N ILE A 21 -18.36 17.90 44.29
CA ILE A 21 -17.57 17.21 43.27
C ILE A 21 -17.40 18.09 42.00
N GLY A 22 -18.28 19.09 41.81
CA GLY A 22 -18.18 20.09 40.73
C GLY A 22 -18.88 19.67 39.43
N ILE A 23 -18.18 19.72 38.30
CA ILE A 23 -18.71 19.29 36.98
C ILE A 23 -17.93 18.06 36.50
N PRO A 24 -18.60 16.94 36.15
CA PRO A 24 -17.93 15.74 35.65
C PRO A 24 -17.13 16.03 34.35
N GLY A 25 -15.80 15.89 34.43
CA GLY A 25 -14.90 16.09 33.29
C GLY A 25 -14.33 14.80 32.69
N ALA A 26 -14.38 13.70 33.43
CA ALA A 26 -13.91 12.38 33.03
C ALA A 26 -14.64 11.29 33.83
N PHE A 27 -14.60 10.04 33.35
CA PHE A 27 -15.03 8.88 34.14
C PHE A 27 -14.06 7.71 33.95
N LEU A 28 -14.04 6.83 34.96
CA LEU A 28 -13.33 5.56 34.91
C LEU A 28 -14.31 4.43 34.65
N ILE A 29 -13.87 3.44 33.87
CA ILE A 29 -14.63 2.21 33.64
C ILE A 29 -13.76 0.99 33.87
N ARG A 30 -14.31 0.04 34.63
CA ARG A 30 -13.71 -1.27 34.90
C ARG A 30 -14.66 -2.36 34.44
N ASN A 31 -14.22 -3.17 33.49
CA ASN A 31 -14.96 -4.34 33.05
C ASN A 31 -14.59 -5.55 33.92
N ASN A 32 -15.49 -5.92 34.84
CA ASN A 32 -15.36 -7.11 35.67
C ASN A 32 -15.98 -8.36 35.04
N HIS A 33 -16.46 -8.27 33.80
CA HIS A 33 -16.97 -9.41 33.04
C HIS A 33 -15.83 -10.15 32.34
N PHE A 34 -16.08 -11.39 31.92
CA PHE A 34 -15.09 -12.23 31.24
C PHE A 34 -14.90 -11.87 29.76
N THR A 35 -15.83 -11.12 29.17
CA THR A 35 -15.83 -10.76 27.75
C THR A 35 -15.56 -9.27 27.53
N LYS A 36 -14.90 -8.95 26.41
CA LYS A 36 -14.73 -7.56 25.94
C LYS A 36 -16.03 -7.02 25.35
N PHE A 37 -16.22 -5.71 25.42
CA PHE A 37 -17.28 -4.99 24.70
C PHE A 37 -16.74 -3.70 24.10
N PHE A 38 -17.44 -3.14 23.12
CA PHE A 38 -17.09 -1.86 22.52
C PHE A 38 -17.93 -0.75 23.16
N LEU A 39 -17.28 0.17 23.87
CA LEU A 39 -17.95 1.31 24.50
C LEU A 39 -18.07 2.43 23.47
N LYS A 40 -19.31 2.73 23.07
CA LYS A 40 -19.61 3.83 22.14
C LYS A 40 -19.50 5.18 22.80
N SER A 41 -20.30 5.42 23.84
CA SER A 41 -20.36 6.69 24.55
C SER A 41 -20.96 6.54 25.96
N LEU A 42 -20.80 7.58 26.77
CA LEU A 42 -21.57 7.83 27.98
C LEU A 42 -22.28 9.17 27.83
N THR A 43 -23.54 9.25 28.20
CA THR A 43 -24.28 10.52 28.28
C THR A 43 -24.88 10.63 29.68
N LEU A 44 -24.53 11.71 30.38
CA LEU A 44 -25.16 12.09 31.64
C LEU A 44 -26.23 13.13 31.31
N GLU A 45 -27.46 12.84 31.68
CA GLU A 45 -28.58 13.79 31.60
C GLU A 45 -28.76 14.45 32.97
N ASP A 46 -29.39 15.63 33.00
CA ASP A 46 -29.79 16.34 34.23
C ASP A 46 -28.64 16.68 35.20
N VAL A 47 -27.44 16.95 34.68
CA VAL A 47 -26.31 17.45 35.49
C VAL A 47 -26.62 18.88 35.95
N PRO A 48 -26.57 19.20 37.26
CA PRO A 48 -26.84 20.55 37.76
C PRO A 48 -26.00 21.62 37.04
N PHE A 49 -26.62 22.76 36.73
CA PHE A 49 -26.01 23.92 36.05
C PHE A 49 -25.50 23.71 34.60
N VAL A 50 -25.36 22.46 34.14
CA VAL A 50 -24.77 22.11 32.83
C VAL A 50 -25.79 21.44 31.91
N GLY A 51 -26.75 20.71 32.47
CA GLY A 51 -27.72 19.91 31.73
C GLY A 51 -27.11 18.60 31.22
N ARG A 52 -26.83 18.51 29.92
CA ARG A 52 -26.39 17.26 29.28
C ARG A 52 -24.88 17.24 29.07
N ILE A 53 -24.22 16.19 29.54
CA ILE A 53 -22.79 15.94 29.33
C ILE A 53 -22.59 14.69 28.48
N HIS A 54 -21.74 14.78 27.45
CA HIS A 54 -21.48 13.68 26.52
C HIS A 54 -19.98 13.32 26.47
N PHE A 55 -19.71 12.03 26.53
CA PHE A 55 -18.38 11.43 26.41
C PHE A 55 -18.35 10.54 25.17
N ASP A 56 -17.55 10.91 24.19
CA ASP A 56 -17.34 10.10 22.99
C ASP A 56 -16.17 9.13 23.24
N CYS A 57 -16.45 7.82 23.23
CA CYS A 57 -15.51 6.81 23.71
C CYS A 57 -14.91 5.97 22.57
N ASN A 58 -15.76 5.39 21.73
CA ASN A 58 -15.43 4.50 20.60
C ASN A 58 -14.20 3.60 20.82
N SER A 59 -14.19 2.82 21.90
CA SER A 59 -13.04 2.00 22.26
C SER A 59 -13.43 0.64 22.85
N TRP A 60 -12.58 -0.36 22.62
CA TRP A 60 -12.75 -1.69 23.20
C TRP A 60 -12.36 -1.71 24.68
N ILE A 61 -13.25 -2.24 25.53
CA ILE A 61 -13.02 -2.43 26.97
C ILE A 61 -12.85 -3.93 27.26
N TYR A 62 -11.61 -4.34 27.52
CA TYR A 62 -11.26 -5.71 27.91
C TYR A 62 -11.47 -5.95 29.41
N PRO A 63 -11.52 -7.22 29.86
CA PRO A 63 -11.57 -7.56 31.28
C PRO A 63 -10.45 -6.87 32.06
N SER A 64 -10.76 -6.39 33.26
CA SER A 64 -9.88 -5.55 34.09
C SER A 64 -8.49 -6.15 34.35
N GLY A 65 -8.40 -7.48 34.47
CA GLY A 65 -7.11 -8.19 34.62
C GLY A 65 -6.16 -8.08 33.43
N LYS A 66 -6.57 -7.46 32.32
CA LYS A 66 -5.71 -7.16 31.16
C LYS A 66 -5.05 -5.78 31.24
N TYR A 67 -5.51 -4.90 32.13
CA TYR A 67 -5.01 -3.54 32.25
C TYR A 67 -4.24 -3.36 33.56
N LYS A 68 -3.19 -2.52 33.52
CA LYS A 68 -2.49 -2.06 34.73
C LYS A 68 -3.32 -1.00 35.48
N ASN A 69 -4.05 -0.18 34.73
CA ASN A 69 -4.87 0.93 35.22
C ASN A 69 -6.28 0.84 34.64
N ASP A 70 -7.28 1.35 35.34
CA ASP A 70 -8.65 1.46 34.81
C ASP A 70 -8.69 2.35 33.58
N ARG A 71 -9.65 2.10 32.69
CA ARG A 71 -9.83 2.89 31.47
C ARG A 71 -10.49 4.22 31.81
N ILE A 72 -9.91 5.31 31.34
CA ILE A 72 -10.43 6.67 31.51
C ILE A 72 -10.95 7.23 30.19
N PHE A 73 -12.05 7.98 30.26
CA PHE A 73 -12.61 8.73 29.14
C PHE A 73 -12.92 10.16 29.57
N PHE A 74 -12.63 11.12 28.70
CA PHE A 74 -12.82 12.55 28.96
C PHE A 74 -14.06 13.07 28.24
N ILE A 75 -14.65 14.14 28.77
CA ILE A 75 -15.74 14.87 28.12
C ILE A 75 -15.32 15.34 26.72
N ASN A 76 -16.27 15.44 25.78
CA ASN A 76 -16.03 15.97 24.44
C ASN A 76 -15.87 17.50 24.44
N LYS A 77 -14.82 17.99 25.10
CA LYS A 77 -14.39 19.40 25.05
C LYS A 77 -12.87 19.45 24.88
N ALA A 78 -12.44 20.12 23.82
CA ALA A 78 -11.02 20.21 23.47
C ALA A 78 -10.32 21.27 24.33
N TYR A 79 -9.15 20.92 24.86
CA TYR A 79 -8.27 21.82 25.60
C TYR A 79 -6.83 21.66 25.13
N ILE A 80 -6.15 22.78 24.87
CA ILE A 80 -4.68 22.79 24.81
C ILE A 80 -4.08 22.53 26.21
N PRO A 81 -2.84 22.05 26.34
CA PRO A 81 -2.30 21.57 27.62
C PRO A 81 -2.43 22.58 28.78
N ASN A 82 -2.13 23.85 28.55
CA ASN A 82 -2.23 24.94 29.55
C ASN A 82 -3.67 25.29 29.95
N GLU A 83 -4.66 25.01 29.09
CA GLU A 83 -6.09 25.24 29.36
C GLU A 83 -6.80 24.03 29.97
N THR A 84 -6.09 22.90 30.12
CA THR A 84 -6.67 21.71 30.77
C THR A 84 -7.09 22.08 32.20
N PRO A 85 -8.37 21.83 32.59
CA PRO A 85 -8.82 22.05 33.95
C PRO A 85 -7.87 21.38 34.95
N GLU A 86 -7.48 22.13 35.98
CA GLU A 86 -6.42 21.70 36.91
C GLU A 86 -6.63 20.28 37.47
N PRO A 87 -7.85 19.87 37.90
CA PRO A 87 -8.09 18.52 38.40
C PRO A 87 -7.87 17.39 37.35
N LEU A 88 -7.92 17.71 36.05
CA LEU A 88 -7.77 16.73 34.96
C LEU A 88 -6.33 16.60 34.45
N ARG A 89 -5.43 17.52 34.83
CA ARG A 89 -4.05 17.56 34.29
C ARG A 89 -3.29 16.27 34.55
N LYS A 90 -3.32 15.76 35.78
CA LYS A 90 -2.67 14.50 36.14
C LYS A 90 -3.21 13.31 35.35
N TYR A 91 -4.53 13.19 35.23
CA TYR A 91 -5.17 12.13 34.46
C TYR A 91 -4.81 12.18 32.97
N ARG A 92 -4.75 13.38 32.39
CA ARG A 92 -4.28 13.60 31.02
C ARG A 92 -2.85 13.12 30.83
N GLU A 93 -1.94 13.49 31.73
CA GLU A 93 -0.53 13.08 31.68
C GLU A 93 -0.35 11.57 31.86
N ASP A 94 -1.07 10.98 32.80
CA ASP A 94 -0.97 9.55 33.10
C ASP A 94 -1.54 8.69 31.96
N GLU A 95 -2.63 9.12 31.31
CA GLU A 95 -3.11 8.43 30.09
C GLU A 95 -2.09 8.53 28.95
N LEU A 96 -1.45 9.69 28.75
CA LEU A 96 -0.37 9.81 27.75
C LEU A 96 0.85 8.93 28.08
N LYS A 97 1.17 8.70 29.36
CA LYS A 97 2.22 7.75 29.76
C LYS A 97 1.79 6.31 29.47
N ASN A 98 0.54 5.95 29.79
CA ASN A 98 -0.01 4.62 29.49
C ASN A 98 0.02 4.32 27.99
N LEU A 99 -0.35 5.29 27.15
CA LEU A 99 -0.34 5.16 25.69
C LEU A 99 1.08 5.04 25.10
N ARG A 100 2.10 5.62 25.73
CA ARG A 100 3.50 5.48 25.29
C ARG A 100 4.14 4.15 25.72
N GLY A 101 3.69 3.60 26.84
CA GLY A 101 4.33 2.41 27.42
C GLY A 101 5.76 2.67 27.88
N ASP A 102 6.57 1.61 27.92
CA ASP A 102 7.94 1.63 28.44
C ASP A 102 9.01 1.19 27.43
N GLY A 103 8.63 0.97 26.16
CA GLY A 103 9.54 0.52 25.10
C GLY A 103 9.94 -0.96 25.15
N THR A 104 9.39 -1.75 26.07
CA THR A 104 9.77 -3.15 26.29
C THR A 104 8.60 -4.11 26.12
N GLY A 105 8.88 -5.41 26.00
CA GLY A 105 7.85 -6.47 25.96
C GLY A 105 7.09 -6.60 24.64
N GLU A 106 6.50 -7.78 24.45
CA GLU A 106 5.67 -8.10 23.28
C GLU A 106 4.27 -7.51 23.44
N ARG A 107 3.78 -6.84 22.41
CA ARG A 107 2.47 -6.19 22.41
C ARG A 107 1.35 -7.22 22.32
N GLN A 108 0.32 -7.03 23.14
CA GLN A 108 -0.83 -7.91 23.25
C GLN A 108 -2.06 -7.32 22.56
N GLU A 109 -3.03 -8.17 22.20
CA GLU A 109 -4.25 -7.75 21.48
C GLU A 109 -4.99 -6.58 22.14
N TRP A 110 -5.00 -6.52 23.47
CA TRP A 110 -5.70 -5.49 24.26
C TRP A 110 -4.87 -4.24 24.53
N ASP A 111 -3.59 -4.23 24.16
CA ASP A 111 -2.72 -3.07 24.40
C ASP A 111 -3.14 -1.88 23.54
N ARG A 112 -2.96 -0.68 24.08
CA ARG A 112 -3.14 0.61 23.40
C ARG A 112 -1.82 1.38 23.39
N ILE A 113 -0.71 0.66 23.25
CA ILE A 113 0.64 1.21 23.36
C ILE A 113 1.14 1.56 21.98
N TYR A 114 1.49 2.84 21.79
CA TYR A 114 2.05 3.43 20.60
C TYR A 114 3.53 3.70 20.83
N ASP A 115 4.37 3.05 20.02
CA ASP A 115 5.81 3.21 20.08
C ASP A 115 6.41 2.88 18.70
N TYR A 116 7.67 3.22 18.49
CA TYR A 116 8.33 3.16 17.19
C TYR A 116 9.31 2.00 17.11
N ASP A 117 9.43 1.44 15.92
CA ASP A 117 10.48 0.49 15.59
C ASP A 117 10.82 0.57 14.09
N VAL A 118 11.92 -0.07 13.68
CA VAL A 118 12.39 -0.11 12.29
C VAL A 118 11.72 -1.26 11.52
N TYR A 119 11.85 -1.27 10.19
CA TYR A 119 11.37 -2.40 9.37
C TYR A 119 12.41 -3.51 9.37
N ASN A 120 12.44 -4.27 10.47
CA ASN A 120 13.26 -5.46 10.66
C ASN A 120 12.41 -6.75 10.75
N ASP A 121 11.14 -6.67 10.35
CA ASP A 121 10.15 -7.74 10.44
C ASP A 121 9.58 -8.17 9.07
N LEU A 122 10.18 -7.68 7.98
CA LEU A 122 9.82 -8.00 6.60
C LEU A 122 10.20 -9.44 6.21
N GLU A 123 11.12 -10.07 6.93
CA GLU A 123 11.51 -11.46 6.75
C GLU A 123 11.97 -12.11 8.07
N ASP A 124 12.01 -13.45 8.09
CA ASP A 124 12.73 -14.23 9.10
C ASP A 124 13.90 -14.92 8.39
N PRO A 125 15.16 -14.49 8.60
CA PRO A 125 16.31 -15.05 7.88
C PRO A 125 16.45 -16.56 8.11
N SER A 126 16.42 -17.35 7.03
CA SER A 126 16.75 -18.78 7.07
C SER A 126 18.25 -19.00 6.80
N SER A 127 18.80 -20.11 7.27
CA SER A 127 20.22 -20.47 7.03
C SER A 127 20.57 -20.65 5.56
N ASP A 128 19.56 -20.85 4.71
CA ASP A 128 19.71 -21.23 3.31
C ASP A 128 19.32 -20.06 2.38
N SER A 129 18.98 -18.89 2.94
CA SER A 129 18.60 -17.73 2.14
C SER A 129 19.84 -17.11 1.49
N THR A 130 19.86 -17.09 0.16
CA THR A 130 20.90 -16.43 -0.62
C THR A 130 20.81 -14.91 -0.55
N TYR A 131 19.65 -14.36 -0.15
CA TYR A 131 19.39 -12.92 -0.10
C TYR A 131 18.63 -12.56 1.18
N VAL A 132 19.32 -11.91 2.11
CA VAL A 132 18.75 -11.34 3.34
C VAL A 132 18.29 -9.90 3.04
N ARG A 133 17.05 -9.55 3.35
CA ARG A 133 16.52 -8.18 3.27
C ARG A 133 17.25 -7.30 4.28
N PRO A 134 17.79 -6.13 3.89
CA PRO A 134 18.35 -5.22 4.88
C PRO A 134 17.24 -4.67 5.79
N VAL A 135 17.61 -4.37 7.04
CA VAL A 135 16.76 -3.58 7.95
C VAL A 135 16.61 -2.15 7.39
N LEU A 136 15.37 -1.69 7.24
CA LEU A 136 15.09 -0.32 6.77
C LEU A 136 14.78 0.60 7.94
N GLY A 137 15.53 1.70 8.04
CA GLY A 137 15.47 2.66 9.13
C GLY A 137 16.62 2.49 10.14
N GLY A 138 16.99 3.58 10.82
CA GLY A 138 18.05 3.57 11.84
C GLY A 138 19.48 3.59 11.30
N SER A 139 19.68 3.72 9.99
CA SER A 139 20.99 3.88 9.35
C SER A 139 20.95 4.97 8.27
N THR A 140 22.12 5.51 7.91
CA THR A 140 22.27 6.43 6.78
C THR A 140 22.26 5.71 5.43
N GLN A 141 22.57 4.41 5.41
CA GLN A 141 22.56 3.61 4.19
C GLN A 141 21.14 3.23 3.76
N TYR A 142 20.26 2.92 4.71
CA TYR A 142 18.85 2.59 4.48
C TYR A 142 17.96 3.47 5.37
N PRO A 143 17.89 4.79 5.11
CA PRO A 143 16.98 5.66 5.83
C PRO A 143 15.55 5.28 5.49
N TYR A 144 14.67 5.23 6.50
CA TYR A 144 13.26 4.88 6.32
C TYR A 144 12.40 5.41 7.48
N PRO A 145 11.12 5.72 7.23
CA PRO A 145 10.14 5.96 8.29
C PRO A 145 10.12 4.82 9.32
N ARG A 146 9.71 5.16 10.55
CA ARG A 146 9.44 4.14 11.58
C ARG A 146 8.05 3.56 11.38
N ARG A 147 7.86 2.34 11.87
CA ARG A 147 6.56 1.66 11.95
C ARG A 147 6.13 1.52 13.41
N GLY A 148 4.89 1.07 13.63
CA GLY A 148 4.40 0.72 14.96
C GLY A 148 5.15 -0.47 15.56
N ARG A 149 5.69 -0.31 16.78
CA ARG A 149 6.41 -1.36 17.50
C ARG A 149 5.47 -2.51 17.88
N THR A 150 5.88 -3.74 17.57
CA THR A 150 5.18 -4.98 17.91
C THR A 150 5.88 -5.77 19.01
N GLY A 151 7.21 -5.68 19.08
CA GLY A 151 7.99 -6.21 20.19
C GLY A 151 8.01 -7.73 20.32
N ARG A 152 7.74 -8.48 19.24
CA ARG A 152 7.91 -9.93 19.23
C ARG A 152 9.37 -10.27 19.48
N SER A 153 9.60 -11.52 19.88
CA SER A 153 10.95 -11.99 20.14
C SER A 153 11.85 -11.85 18.90
N PRO A 154 13.17 -11.60 19.06
CA PRO A 154 14.10 -11.60 17.94
C PRO A 154 14.11 -12.95 17.20
N SER A 155 14.50 -12.93 15.92
CA SER A 155 14.74 -14.16 15.16
C SER A 155 15.79 -15.01 15.87
N LYS A 156 15.61 -16.34 15.82
CA LYS A 156 16.56 -17.29 16.39
C LYS A 156 17.91 -17.25 15.68
N LYS A 157 17.95 -16.77 14.44
CA LYS A 157 19.15 -16.76 13.58
C LYS A 157 19.87 -15.43 13.61
N ASP A 158 19.15 -14.32 13.51
CA ASP A 158 19.73 -12.98 13.58
C ASP A 158 18.92 -12.11 14.54
N LYS A 159 19.58 -11.66 15.61
CA LYS A 159 18.95 -10.85 16.67
C LYS A 159 18.57 -9.44 16.23
N ASN A 160 19.04 -9.00 15.05
CA ASN A 160 18.65 -7.72 14.46
C ASN A 160 17.24 -7.76 13.84
N TYR A 161 16.72 -8.97 13.56
CA TYR A 161 15.39 -9.16 12.96
C TYR A 161 14.37 -9.58 14.00
N GLU A 162 13.14 -9.12 13.83
CA GLU A 162 12.00 -9.57 14.63
C GLU A 162 11.44 -10.87 14.05
N SER A 163 11.07 -11.82 14.91
CA SER A 163 10.49 -13.09 14.46
C SER A 163 9.15 -12.90 13.74
N ARG A 164 8.87 -13.80 12.79
CA ARG A 164 7.64 -13.79 11.99
C ARG A 164 6.52 -14.59 12.66
N LEU A 165 5.28 -14.13 12.46
CA LEU A 165 4.09 -14.94 12.72
C LEU A 165 3.99 -16.07 11.68
N SER A 166 3.36 -17.19 12.05
CA SER A 166 3.06 -18.25 11.08
C SER A 166 2.22 -17.71 9.92
N SER A 167 2.33 -18.31 8.73
CA SER A 167 1.60 -17.86 7.53
C SER A 167 0.10 -17.72 7.75
N SER A 168 -0.50 -18.62 8.54
CA SER A 168 -1.91 -18.61 8.96
C SER A 168 -2.31 -17.46 9.91
N LEU A 169 -1.34 -16.85 10.60
CA LEU A 169 -1.53 -15.77 11.56
C LEU A 169 -0.92 -14.44 11.08
N SER A 170 -0.45 -14.38 9.84
CA SER A 170 0.23 -13.18 9.29
C SER A 170 -0.64 -11.92 9.29
N LEU A 171 -1.97 -12.06 9.34
CA LEU A 171 -2.94 -10.96 9.47
C LEU A 171 -3.14 -10.48 10.93
N ASN A 172 -2.50 -11.12 11.91
CA ASN A 172 -2.60 -10.78 13.32
C ASN A 172 -1.39 -10.01 13.84
N ILE A 173 -0.69 -9.28 12.97
CA ILE A 173 0.32 -8.32 13.40
C ILE A 173 -0.34 -7.32 14.35
N TYR A 174 0.28 -7.06 15.50
CA TYR A 174 -0.26 -6.13 16.47
C TYR A 174 -0.31 -4.72 15.88
N VAL A 175 -1.46 -4.08 16.11
CA VAL A 175 -1.64 -2.63 16.12
C VAL A 175 -2.38 -2.28 17.42
N PRO A 176 -2.23 -1.05 17.95
CA PRO A 176 -2.99 -0.60 19.11
C PRO A 176 -4.48 -0.91 18.94
N ARG A 177 -5.11 -1.43 19.99
CA ARG A 177 -6.38 -2.15 19.86
C ARG A 177 -7.47 -1.41 19.09
N ASP A 178 -7.56 -0.10 19.28
CA ASP A 178 -8.60 0.75 18.70
C ASP A 178 -8.28 1.17 17.24
N GLU A 179 -7.04 0.98 16.77
CA GLU A 179 -6.63 1.18 15.36
C GLU A 179 -6.95 -0.02 14.47
N ARG A 180 -7.07 -1.22 15.07
CA ARG A 180 -7.40 -2.44 14.32
C ARG A 180 -8.77 -2.30 13.67
N PHE A 181 -8.82 -2.49 12.35
CA PHE A 181 -10.05 -2.43 11.56
C PHE A 181 -11.20 -3.22 12.21
N GLY A 182 -12.40 -2.63 12.16
CA GLY A 182 -13.64 -3.38 12.39
C GLY A 182 -13.92 -4.34 11.24
N HIS A 183 -14.75 -5.35 11.48
CA HIS A 183 -14.98 -6.48 10.56
C HIS A 183 -15.37 -6.08 9.11
N LEU A 184 -16.05 -4.95 8.90
CA LEU A 184 -16.45 -4.49 7.57
C LEU A 184 -15.28 -3.92 6.75
N LYS A 185 -14.29 -3.28 7.41
CA LYS A 185 -13.09 -2.75 6.72
C LYS A 185 -12.06 -3.85 6.47
N GLU A 186 -12.07 -4.91 7.27
CA GLU A 186 -11.14 -6.04 7.16
C GLU A 186 -11.40 -6.88 5.89
N SER A 187 -12.67 -7.04 5.45
CA SER A 187 -12.99 -7.72 4.19
C SER A 187 -12.45 -6.97 2.96
N ASP A 188 -12.53 -5.64 2.97
CA ASP A 188 -12.01 -4.81 1.88
C ASP A 188 -10.48 -4.84 1.83
N PHE A 189 -9.82 -4.92 3.00
CA PHE A 189 -8.37 -5.04 3.12
C PHE A 189 -7.83 -6.39 2.59
N LEU A 190 -8.56 -7.49 2.80
CA LEU A 190 -8.12 -8.83 2.42
C LEU A 190 -8.00 -9.03 0.90
N ALA A 191 -8.76 -8.30 0.10
CA ALA A 191 -8.67 -8.30 -1.36
C ALA A 191 -7.27 -7.93 -1.87
N TYR A 192 -6.49 -7.19 -1.08
CA TYR A 192 -5.14 -6.72 -1.44
C TYR A 192 -4.00 -7.68 -1.06
N THR A 193 -4.31 -8.87 -0.52
CA THR A 193 -3.30 -9.85 -0.10
C THR A 193 -2.68 -10.60 -1.30
N LEU A 194 -2.03 -9.87 -2.21
CA LEU A 194 -1.61 -10.34 -3.53
C LEU A 194 -0.59 -11.49 -3.52
N LYS A 195 0.35 -11.51 -2.58
CA LYS A 195 1.52 -12.40 -2.68
C LYS A 195 1.25 -13.84 -2.20
N SER A 196 0.48 -14.01 -1.13
CA SER A 196 0.10 -15.35 -0.64
C SER A 196 -0.86 -16.03 -1.61
N VAL A 197 -1.76 -15.27 -2.23
CA VAL A 197 -2.74 -15.79 -3.19
C VAL A 197 -2.04 -16.29 -4.44
N ALA A 198 -1.11 -15.51 -5.01
CA ALA A 198 -0.39 -15.88 -6.25
C ALA A 198 0.33 -17.24 -6.16
N GLN A 199 1.02 -17.51 -5.05
CA GLN A 199 1.71 -18.80 -4.85
C GLN A 199 0.73 -19.97 -4.72
N SER A 200 -0.40 -19.76 -4.04
CA SER A 200 -1.42 -20.78 -3.88
C SER A 200 -2.14 -21.08 -5.20
N ILE A 201 -2.40 -20.08 -6.05
CA ILE A 201 -3.18 -20.24 -7.29
C ILE A 201 -2.40 -20.83 -8.47
N LYS A 202 -1.06 -20.77 -8.45
CA LYS A 202 -0.21 -21.24 -9.56
C LYS A 202 -0.56 -22.65 -10.07
N PRO A 203 -0.72 -23.68 -9.21
CA PRO A 203 -1.08 -25.02 -9.68
C PRO A 203 -2.41 -25.08 -10.44
N ALA A 204 -3.36 -24.20 -10.14
CA ALA A 204 -4.61 -24.08 -10.90
C ALA A 204 -4.41 -23.46 -12.28
N LEU A 205 -3.56 -22.44 -12.38
CA LEU A 205 -3.23 -21.83 -13.66
C LEU A 205 -2.46 -22.82 -14.55
N ASP A 206 -1.53 -23.59 -13.98
CA ASP A 206 -0.77 -24.62 -14.71
C ASP A 206 -1.69 -25.69 -15.33
N GLU A 207 -2.80 -26.04 -14.68
CA GLU A 207 -3.77 -27.03 -15.18
C GLU A 207 -4.75 -26.45 -16.21
N LEU A 208 -5.08 -25.15 -16.11
CA LEU A 208 -6.03 -24.48 -17.00
C LEU A 208 -5.42 -24.07 -18.35
N PHE A 209 -4.13 -23.75 -18.39
CA PHE A 209 -3.44 -23.27 -19.60
C PHE A 209 -2.57 -24.38 -20.20
N SER A 210 -3.14 -25.16 -21.12
CA SER A 210 -2.53 -26.41 -21.61
C SER A 210 -1.42 -26.22 -22.66
N ARG A 211 -1.32 -25.06 -23.33
CA ARG A 211 -0.32 -24.81 -24.38
C ARG A 211 1.00 -24.31 -23.80
N ASN A 212 0.92 -23.44 -22.80
CA ASN A 212 2.03 -23.01 -21.95
C ASN A 212 1.57 -23.06 -20.48
N PRO A 213 1.84 -24.15 -19.76
CA PRO A 213 1.43 -24.30 -18.36
C PRO A 213 1.88 -23.10 -17.52
N GLY A 214 0.90 -22.36 -16.99
CA GLY A 214 1.13 -21.21 -16.12
C GLY A 214 1.22 -19.85 -16.82
N GLU A 215 0.96 -19.77 -18.13
CA GLU A 215 1.00 -18.52 -18.91
C GLU A 215 -0.32 -18.25 -19.65
N PHE A 216 -0.57 -16.97 -19.99
CA PHE A 216 -1.70 -16.60 -20.85
C PHE A 216 -1.30 -16.67 -22.32
N ASP A 217 -2.07 -17.39 -23.14
CA ASP A 217 -1.78 -17.55 -24.57
C ASP A 217 -2.36 -16.41 -25.43
N SER A 218 -3.29 -15.63 -24.89
CA SER A 218 -3.95 -14.51 -25.59
C SER A 218 -4.50 -13.45 -24.64
N PHE A 219 -4.75 -12.23 -25.15
CA PHE A 219 -5.47 -11.21 -24.40
C PHE A 219 -6.89 -11.64 -24.02
N GLN A 220 -7.53 -12.54 -24.80
CA GLN A 220 -8.84 -13.08 -24.45
C GLN A 220 -8.77 -13.93 -23.17
N ASP A 221 -7.66 -14.61 -22.91
CA ASP A 221 -7.49 -15.38 -21.68
C ASP A 221 -7.39 -14.49 -20.46
N VAL A 222 -6.79 -13.30 -20.59
CA VAL A 222 -6.82 -12.26 -19.57
C VAL A 222 -8.24 -11.72 -19.38
N LEU A 223 -8.98 -11.45 -20.46
CA LEU A 223 -10.36 -10.94 -20.37
C LEU A 223 -11.34 -11.91 -19.69
N LYS A 224 -11.13 -13.23 -19.81
CA LYS A 224 -11.95 -14.26 -19.14
C LYS A 224 -11.97 -14.11 -17.62
N LEU A 225 -10.91 -13.54 -17.02
CA LEU A 225 -10.85 -13.20 -15.59
C LEU A 225 -12.01 -12.29 -15.16
N TYR A 226 -12.55 -11.48 -16.06
CA TYR A 226 -13.59 -10.49 -15.73
C TYR A 226 -14.98 -10.85 -16.26
N GLU A 227 -15.07 -11.66 -17.32
CA GLU A 227 -16.34 -12.02 -17.95
C GLU A 227 -17.02 -13.21 -17.25
N GLY A 228 -16.26 -14.25 -16.96
CA GLY A 228 -16.82 -15.55 -16.57
C GLY A 228 -16.02 -16.33 -15.56
N GLY A 229 -14.80 -15.92 -15.24
CA GLY A 229 -13.84 -16.70 -14.47
C GLY A 229 -13.49 -18.03 -15.16
N PHE A 230 -12.82 -18.90 -14.43
CA PHE A 230 -12.46 -20.25 -14.87
C PHE A 230 -13.19 -21.31 -14.05
N SER A 231 -13.47 -22.45 -14.68
CA SER A 231 -13.99 -23.62 -13.99
C SER A 231 -12.82 -24.46 -13.48
N LEU A 232 -12.73 -24.69 -12.17
CA LEU A 232 -11.70 -25.57 -11.61
C LEU A 232 -12.18 -27.01 -11.47
N PRO A 233 -11.28 -28.00 -11.67
CA PRO A 233 -11.54 -29.38 -11.29
C PRO A 233 -11.90 -29.50 -9.81
N LYS A 234 -12.89 -30.35 -9.47
CA LYS A 234 -13.36 -30.54 -8.08
C LYS A 234 -12.24 -30.92 -7.10
N SER A 235 -11.31 -31.76 -7.56
CA SER A 235 -10.15 -32.20 -6.77
C SER A 235 -9.24 -31.06 -6.33
N LEU A 236 -9.10 -30.03 -7.17
CA LEU A 236 -8.26 -28.88 -6.91
C LEU A 236 -8.99 -27.83 -6.06
N LEU A 237 -10.29 -27.61 -6.31
CA LEU A 237 -11.16 -26.75 -5.51
C LEU A 237 -11.14 -27.12 -4.02
N GLU A 238 -11.21 -28.42 -3.70
CA GLU A 238 -11.17 -28.90 -2.32
C GLU A 238 -9.80 -28.66 -1.66
N LYS A 239 -8.69 -28.83 -2.39
CA LYS A 239 -7.34 -28.49 -1.90
C LYS A 239 -7.22 -27.00 -1.59
N PHE A 240 -7.80 -26.14 -2.43
CA PHE A 240 -7.82 -24.69 -2.22
C PHE A 240 -8.59 -24.29 -0.96
N ARG A 241 -9.80 -24.85 -0.77
CA ARG A 241 -10.64 -24.58 0.41
C ARG A 241 -9.95 -24.95 1.72
N GLN A 242 -9.10 -25.97 1.71
CA GLN A 242 -8.34 -26.42 2.88
C GLN A 242 -7.06 -25.60 3.13
N SER A 243 -6.49 -25.02 2.08
CA SER A 243 -5.17 -24.37 2.14
C SER A 243 -5.22 -22.85 2.27
N ILE A 244 -6.34 -22.23 1.89
CA ILE A 244 -6.52 -20.77 1.91
C ILE A 244 -7.46 -20.37 3.06
N PRO A 245 -7.12 -19.35 3.87
CA PRO A 245 -8.03 -18.84 4.90
C PRO A 245 -9.38 -18.41 4.32
N ALA A 246 -10.47 -18.73 5.03
CA ALA A 246 -11.84 -18.45 4.58
C ALA A 246 -12.11 -17.02 4.10
N PRO A 247 -11.52 -15.96 4.70
CA PRO A 247 -11.72 -14.60 4.21
C PRO A 247 -11.14 -14.37 2.80
N LEU A 248 -10.00 -14.98 2.46
CA LEU A 248 -9.41 -14.89 1.11
C LEU A 248 -10.15 -15.74 0.09
N LEU A 249 -10.78 -16.85 0.51
CA LEU A 249 -11.59 -17.68 -0.40
C LEU A 249 -12.76 -16.90 -1.01
N LYS A 250 -13.37 -15.96 -0.28
CA LYS A 250 -14.47 -15.13 -0.79
C LYS A 250 -14.05 -14.20 -1.93
N GLU A 251 -12.81 -13.72 -1.90
CA GLU A 251 -12.25 -12.87 -2.96
C GLU A 251 -11.86 -13.68 -4.21
N ILE A 252 -11.35 -14.89 -4.03
CA ILE A 252 -10.97 -15.80 -5.13
C ILE A 252 -12.21 -16.45 -5.78
N PHE A 253 -13.23 -16.76 -4.97
CA PHE A 253 -14.49 -17.39 -5.37
C PHE A 253 -15.66 -16.49 -4.94
N ARG A 254 -15.97 -15.46 -5.75
CA ARG A 254 -17.02 -14.48 -5.43
C ARG A 254 -18.42 -15.11 -5.45
N THR A 255 -19.08 -15.14 -4.28
CA THR A 255 -20.54 -15.26 -4.00
C THR A 255 -21.41 -16.36 -4.66
N ASP A 256 -21.09 -16.89 -5.85
CA ASP A 256 -21.80 -18.00 -6.48
C ASP A 256 -21.18 -19.38 -6.17
N GLY A 257 -20.02 -19.39 -5.50
CA GLY A 257 -19.41 -20.59 -4.92
C GLY A 257 -18.74 -21.54 -5.91
N GLU A 258 -18.79 -21.25 -7.22
CA GLU A 258 -18.33 -22.17 -8.27
C GLU A 258 -17.29 -21.58 -9.23
N LYS A 259 -17.25 -20.25 -9.44
CA LYS A 259 -16.37 -19.63 -10.45
C LYS A 259 -15.07 -19.08 -9.86
N PHE A 260 -13.94 -19.62 -10.32
CA PHE A 260 -12.59 -19.24 -9.89
C PHE A 260 -12.11 -17.98 -10.63
N LEU A 261 -11.50 -17.03 -9.92
CA LEU A 261 -10.90 -15.80 -10.50
C LEU A 261 -11.89 -15.01 -11.37
N LYS A 262 -13.14 -14.88 -10.92
CA LYS A 262 -14.13 -14.00 -11.53
C LYS A 262 -14.07 -12.62 -10.87
N PHE A 263 -13.17 -11.78 -11.37
CA PHE A 263 -12.93 -10.43 -10.87
C PHE A 263 -13.97 -9.43 -11.42
N PRO A 264 -14.19 -8.28 -10.74
CA PRO A 264 -15.01 -7.22 -11.29
C PRO A 264 -14.35 -6.64 -12.54
N LEU A 265 -15.15 -6.28 -13.54
CA LEU A 265 -14.65 -5.70 -14.79
C LEU A 265 -13.99 -4.33 -14.50
N PRO A 266 -12.70 -4.14 -14.82
CA PRO A 266 -12.03 -2.86 -14.65
C PRO A 266 -12.66 -1.78 -15.52
N GLN A 267 -12.79 -0.57 -14.98
CA GLN A 267 -13.41 0.57 -15.66
C GLN A 267 -12.72 0.89 -17.00
N VAL A 268 -11.39 0.78 -17.06
CA VAL A 268 -10.60 1.06 -18.28
C VAL A 268 -10.96 0.15 -19.46
N ILE A 269 -11.52 -1.04 -19.23
CA ILE A 269 -11.98 -1.95 -20.29
C ILE A 269 -13.49 -2.11 -20.37
N GLN A 270 -14.24 -1.33 -19.58
CA GLN A 270 -15.70 -1.43 -19.51
C GLN A 270 -16.35 -1.05 -20.84
N ASP A 271 -15.92 0.06 -21.44
CA ASP A 271 -16.47 0.56 -22.70
C ASP A 271 -15.67 0.05 -23.91
N ASN A 272 -14.35 -0.06 -23.78
CA ASN A 272 -13.46 -0.49 -24.86
C ASN A 272 -12.37 -1.45 -24.36
N LYS A 273 -12.53 -2.75 -24.67
CA LYS A 273 -11.62 -3.83 -24.23
C LYS A 273 -10.19 -3.71 -24.79
N SER A 274 -9.99 -2.91 -25.84
CA SER A 274 -8.68 -2.66 -26.44
C SER A 274 -8.22 -1.21 -26.32
N GLY A 275 -8.99 -0.32 -25.67
CA GLY A 275 -8.68 1.11 -25.58
C GLY A 275 -7.34 1.41 -24.92
N TRP A 276 -6.98 0.61 -23.90
CA TRP A 276 -5.69 0.68 -23.19
C TRP A 276 -4.45 0.50 -24.09
N ARG A 277 -4.62 0.00 -25.32
CA ARG A 277 -3.49 -0.20 -26.25
C ARG A 277 -3.14 1.05 -27.04
N THR A 278 -4.01 2.05 -27.07
CA THR A 278 -3.83 3.28 -27.86
C THR A 278 -2.69 4.12 -27.30
N ASP A 279 -2.13 4.99 -28.13
CA ASP A 279 -1.09 5.93 -27.71
C ASP A 279 -1.70 7.07 -26.88
N GLU A 280 -2.93 7.45 -27.20
CA GLU A 280 -3.72 8.44 -26.48
C GLU A 280 -3.98 7.98 -25.04
N GLU A 281 -4.49 6.76 -24.84
CA GLU A 281 -4.76 6.26 -23.49
C GLU A 281 -3.48 6.08 -22.68
N PHE A 282 -2.41 5.56 -23.32
CA PHE A 282 -1.10 5.43 -22.70
C PHE A 282 -0.56 6.78 -22.18
N ALA A 283 -0.69 7.85 -22.97
CA ALA A 283 -0.26 9.18 -22.55
C ALA A 283 -1.24 9.85 -21.58
N ARG A 284 -2.55 9.59 -21.69
CA ARG A 284 -3.59 10.15 -20.81
C ARG A 284 -3.45 9.70 -19.36
N GLU A 285 -2.94 8.49 -19.12
CA GLU A 285 -2.68 7.98 -17.78
C GLU A 285 -1.46 8.63 -17.10
N MET A 286 -0.69 9.48 -17.82
CA MET A 286 0.54 10.10 -17.32
C MET A 286 0.35 11.58 -16.94
N LEU A 287 1.07 12.02 -15.91
CA LEU A 287 1.35 13.44 -15.61
C LEU A 287 2.88 13.62 -15.56
N ALA A 288 3.41 14.68 -16.19
CA ALA A 288 4.80 14.70 -16.67
C ALA A 288 5.67 15.87 -16.14
N GLY A 289 6.99 15.72 -16.27
CA GLY A 289 8.05 16.64 -15.81
C GLY A 289 8.74 17.48 -16.91
N GLU A 290 9.90 18.06 -16.60
CA GLU A 290 10.63 19.07 -17.41
C GLU A 290 11.62 18.48 -18.46
N PHE A 291 11.76 19.15 -19.61
CA PHE A 291 12.66 18.81 -20.74
C PHE A 291 13.74 19.89 -20.95
N PRO A 292 14.98 19.58 -21.41
CA PRO A 292 15.49 18.26 -21.85
C PRO A 292 15.83 17.32 -20.69
N PRO A 293 15.72 15.98 -20.89
CA PRO A 293 16.14 15.02 -19.89
C PRO A 293 17.65 15.07 -19.69
N SER A 294 18.07 15.56 -18.52
CA SER A 294 19.43 15.38 -18.02
C SER A 294 19.42 14.42 -16.84
N SER A 295 20.22 13.35 -16.90
CA SER A 295 20.42 12.49 -15.73
C SER A 295 21.17 13.26 -14.63
N LYS A 296 20.74 13.05 -13.40
CA LYS A 296 21.32 13.56 -12.15
C LYS A 296 22.22 12.50 -11.47
N LEU A 297 22.40 11.33 -12.08
CA LEU A 297 23.33 10.31 -11.58
C LEU A 297 24.78 10.83 -11.66
N ASP A 298 25.59 10.50 -10.65
CA ASP A 298 27.01 10.88 -10.62
C ASP A 298 27.77 10.21 -11.78
N PRO A 299 28.29 10.98 -12.76
CA PRO A 299 29.00 10.40 -13.90
C PRO A 299 30.27 9.65 -13.51
N ASN A 300 30.86 9.92 -12.34
CA ASN A 300 32.02 9.19 -11.84
C ASN A 300 31.66 7.78 -11.36
N VAL A 301 30.39 7.56 -10.99
CA VAL A 301 29.88 6.27 -10.50
C VAL A 301 29.19 5.51 -11.63
N TYR A 302 28.40 6.20 -12.45
CA TYR A 302 27.53 5.59 -13.45
C TYR A 302 27.99 5.83 -14.89
N GLY A 303 29.08 6.55 -15.15
CA GLY A 303 29.54 6.86 -16.51
C GLY A 303 28.61 7.81 -17.29
N ASP A 304 28.65 7.74 -18.63
CA ASP A 304 27.76 8.55 -19.49
C ASP A 304 26.30 8.07 -19.39
N GLN A 305 25.46 8.93 -18.82
CA GLN A 305 24.02 8.70 -18.62
C GLN A 305 23.16 9.68 -19.44
N ASN A 306 23.76 10.38 -20.42
CA ASN A 306 23.03 11.31 -21.27
C ASN A 306 22.07 10.56 -22.18
N SER A 307 20.84 11.10 -22.27
CA SER A 307 19.82 10.58 -23.18
C SER A 307 20.34 10.57 -24.61
N LYS A 308 19.98 9.52 -25.37
CA LYS A 308 20.28 9.43 -26.81
C LYS A 308 19.19 10.08 -27.66
N ILE A 309 18.12 10.59 -27.04
CA ILE A 309 17.10 11.38 -27.74
C ILE A 309 17.72 12.73 -28.14
N SER A 310 17.51 13.14 -29.39
CA SER A 310 18.01 14.39 -29.96
C SER A 310 16.85 15.14 -30.59
N GLU A 311 17.05 16.43 -30.89
CA GLU A 311 16.02 17.25 -31.56
C GLU A 311 15.59 16.65 -32.90
N GLU A 312 16.54 16.09 -33.66
CA GLU A 312 16.32 15.47 -34.97
C GLU A 312 15.36 14.28 -34.90
N HIS A 313 15.34 13.55 -33.78
CA HIS A 313 14.46 12.39 -33.59
C HIS A 313 12.99 12.78 -33.41
N ILE A 314 12.71 13.99 -32.92
CA ILE A 314 11.34 14.38 -32.54
C ILE A 314 10.75 15.50 -33.40
N ILE A 315 11.56 16.27 -34.12
CA ILE A 315 11.14 17.49 -34.81
C ILE A 315 9.97 17.28 -35.80
N ASN A 316 9.95 16.13 -36.47
CA ASN A 316 8.89 15.79 -37.43
C ASN A 316 7.55 15.42 -36.77
N SER A 317 7.52 15.29 -35.44
CA SER A 317 6.35 14.87 -34.67
C SER A 317 5.80 15.98 -33.76
N LEU A 318 6.16 17.25 -34.01
CA LEU A 318 5.76 18.42 -33.20
C LEU A 318 4.73 19.33 -33.87
N ASP A 319 3.93 18.81 -34.81
CA ASP A 319 2.90 19.56 -35.54
C ASP A 319 3.43 20.83 -36.22
N GLY A 320 4.64 20.75 -36.79
CA GLY A 320 5.30 21.86 -37.48
C GLY A 320 6.03 22.86 -36.58
N LEU A 321 6.04 22.65 -35.25
CA LEU A 321 6.84 23.44 -34.33
C LEU A 321 8.30 22.97 -34.30
N THR A 322 9.22 23.90 -34.06
CA THR A 322 10.58 23.56 -33.62
C THR A 322 10.57 23.09 -32.17
N VAL A 323 11.62 22.37 -31.73
CA VAL A 323 11.77 21.94 -30.33
C VAL A 323 11.74 23.14 -29.38
N GLN A 324 12.42 24.23 -29.73
CA GLN A 324 12.47 25.44 -28.90
C GLN A 324 11.10 26.13 -28.78
N GLU A 325 10.30 26.15 -29.84
CA GLU A 325 8.94 26.67 -29.79
C GLU A 325 8.03 25.78 -28.95
N ALA A 326 8.13 24.46 -29.10
CA ALA A 326 7.37 23.51 -28.30
C ALA A 326 7.70 23.65 -26.80
N LEU A 327 8.97 23.83 -26.43
CA LEU A 327 9.37 24.11 -25.05
C LEU A 327 8.83 25.44 -24.54
N LYS A 328 8.98 26.51 -25.32
CA LYS A 328 8.47 27.84 -24.95
C LYS A 328 6.94 27.85 -24.77
N GLN A 329 6.24 27.00 -25.49
CA GLN A 329 4.79 26.80 -25.38
C GLN A 329 4.39 25.78 -24.31
N ASN A 330 5.33 25.22 -23.55
CA ASN A 330 5.11 24.14 -22.57
C ASN A 330 4.37 22.93 -23.18
N LYS A 331 4.75 22.52 -24.38
CA LYS A 331 4.14 21.39 -25.11
C LYS A 331 4.96 20.11 -25.07
N LEU A 332 6.17 20.13 -24.51
CA LEU A 332 7.02 18.96 -24.35
C LEU A 332 7.09 18.54 -22.89
N TYR A 333 6.90 17.26 -22.68
CA TYR A 333 6.71 16.64 -21.38
C TYR A 333 7.50 15.32 -21.32
N ILE A 334 7.90 14.91 -20.13
CA ILE A 334 8.61 13.64 -19.93
C ILE A 334 8.09 12.83 -18.75
N LEU A 335 7.97 11.51 -18.96
CA LEU A 335 7.96 10.51 -17.90
C LEU A 335 9.35 9.89 -17.79
N ASP A 336 10.08 10.23 -16.73
CA ASP A 336 11.49 9.84 -16.54
C ASP A 336 11.64 8.90 -15.32
N HIS A 337 11.79 7.61 -15.61
CA HIS A 337 12.08 6.57 -14.62
C HIS A 337 13.55 6.15 -14.63
N HIS A 338 14.38 6.80 -15.45
CA HIS A 338 15.74 6.32 -15.70
C HIS A 338 16.61 6.37 -14.46
N ASP A 339 16.72 7.53 -13.83
CA ASP A 339 17.63 7.71 -12.69
C ASP A 339 17.19 6.93 -11.45
N ALA A 340 15.87 6.76 -11.29
CA ALA A 340 15.31 5.99 -10.20
C ALA A 340 15.63 4.49 -10.32
N LEU A 341 15.66 3.96 -11.54
CA LEU A 341 15.84 2.52 -11.76
C LEU A 341 17.26 2.12 -12.14
N MET A 342 18.04 2.97 -12.82
CA MET A 342 19.37 2.65 -13.33
C MET A 342 20.29 2.00 -12.27
N PRO A 343 20.38 2.51 -11.01
CA PRO A 343 21.21 1.89 -9.96
C PRO A 343 20.80 0.46 -9.56
N TYR A 344 19.60 0.02 -9.92
CA TYR A 344 19.05 -1.27 -9.54
C TYR A 344 18.97 -2.26 -10.71
N LEU A 345 19.17 -1.82 -11.96
CA LEU A 345 18.95 -2.65 -13.15
C LEU A 345 19.82 -3.91 -13.18
N ASN A 346 21.11 -3.81 -12.84
CA ASN A 346 22.00 -4.96 -12.79
C ASN A 346 21.52 -6.03 -11.79
N ARG A 347 20.99 -5.60 -10.64
CA ARG A 347 20.43 -6.49 -9.61
C ARG A 347 19.08 -7.08 -10.01
N ILE A 348 18.22 -6.32 -10.68
CA ILE A 348 16.93 -6.82 -11.14
C ILE A 348 17.14 -7.82 -12.28
N ASN A 349 17.99 -7.47 -13.25
CA ASN A 349 18.23 -8.26 -14.46
C ASN A 349 19.07 -9.51 -14.23
N SER A 350 19.75 -9.65 -13.08
CA SER A 350 20.38 -10.90 -12.67
C SER A 350 19.39 -11.97 -12.22
N THR A 351 18.13 -11.60 -11.95
CA THR A 351 17.04 -12.54 -11.63
C THR A 351 16.37 -13.10 -12.90
N SER A 352 15.28 -13.87 -12.75
CA SER A 352 14.43 -14.25 -13.90
C SER A 352 13.69 -13.05 -14.53
N THR A 353 13.62 -11.91 -13.83
CA THR A 353 12.99 -10.68 -14.35
C THR A 353 13.95 -9.93 -15.26
N LYS A 354 13.40 -9.19 -16.23
CA LYS A 354 14.16 -8.28 -17.11
C LYS A 354 13.42 -6.97 -17.26
N THR A 355 14.14 -5.87 -17.12
CA THR A 355 13.59 -4.52 -17.28
C THR A 355 14.65 -3.56 -17.81
N TYR A 356 14.18 -2.37 -18.21
CA TYR A 356 14.97 -1.24 -18.67
C TYR A 356 14.74 -0.04 -17.75
N ALA A 357 15.67 0.90 -17.75
CA ALA A 357 15.44 2.27 -17.30
C ALA A 357 14.76 3.01 -18.45
N THR A 358 13.54 3.50 -18.25
CA THR A 358 12.74 4.10 -19.32
C THR A 358 12.66 5.62 -19.22
N ARG A 359 12.69 6.28 -20.39
CA ARG A 359 12.24 7.67 -20.57
C ARG A 359 11.23 7.73 -21.69
N THR A 360 10.13 8.46 -21.49
CA THR A 360 9.10 8.66 -22.51
C THR A 360 8.90 10.15 -22.73
N LEU A 361 9.10 10.63 -23.96
CA LEU A 361 8.73 11.99 -24.32
C LEU A 361 7.30 12.04 -24.83
N LEU A 362 6.58 13.07 -24.40
CA LEU A 362 5.18 13.31 -24.71
C LEU A 362 5.05 14.72 -25.33
N PHE A 363 4.14 14.86 -26.28
CA PHE A 363 3.76 16.13 -26.88
C PHE A 363 2.30 16.47 -26.56
N LEU A 364 2.05 17.74 -26.21
CA LEU A 364 0.71 18.28 -26.01
C LEU A 364 0.17 18.84 -27.32
N ASN A 365 -0.82 18.14 -27.86
CA ASN A 365 -1.53 18.51 -29.07
C ASN A 365 -2.37 19.77 -28.85
N GLY A 366 -2.76 20.44 -29.96
CA GLY A 366 -3.59 21.64 -29.91
C GLY A 366 -5.02 21.40 -29.37
N ASP A 367 -5.50 20.16 -29.37
CA ASP A 367 -6.79 19.75 -28.80
C ASP A 367 -6.73 19.43 -27.29
N GLY A 368 -5.56 19.56 -26.68
CA GLY A 368 -5.33 19.29 -25.26
C GLY A 368 -4.99 17.83 -24.91
N THR A 369 -4.89 16.94 -25.90
CA THR A 369 -4.46 15.55 -25.68
C THR A 369 -2.93 15.43 -25.66
N LEU A 370 -2.42 14.48 -24.87
CA LEU A 370 -1.01 14.10 -24.92
C LEU A 370 -0.84 12.92 -25.88
N ARG A 371 0.27 12.92 -26.63
CA ARG A 371 0.70 11.75 -27.41
C ARG A 371 2.18 11.44 -27.16
N PRO A 372 2.59 10.16 -27.12
CA PRO A 372 3.98 9.78 -27.02
C PRO A 372 4.73 10.06 -28.33
N LEU A 373 5.97 10.54 -28.20
CA LEU A 373 6.87 10.83 -29.33
C LEU A 373 7.94 9.75 -29.50
N VAL A 374 8.54 9.33 -28.39
CA VAL A 374 9.67 8.39 -28.36
C VAL A 374 9.80 7.78 -26.97
N ILE A 375 10.17 6.50 -26.93
CA ILE A 375 10.58 5.78 -25.72
C ILE A 375 12.06 5.45 -25.83
N GLU A 376 12.84 5.87 -24.85
CA GLU A 376 14.21 5.44 -24.64
C GLU A 376 14.23 4.27 -23.64
N LEU A 377 14.80 3.14 -24.05
CA LEU A 377 15.05 1.99 -23.18
C LEU A 377 16.56 1.86 -22.93
N SER A 378 16.98 2.11 -21.70
CA SER A 378 18.39 2.12 -21.29
C SER A 378 18.75 0.92 -20.41
N LEU A 379 19.97 0.40 -20.62
CA LEU A 379 20.62 -0.60 -19.77
C LEU A 379 22.02 -0.13 -19.35
N PRO A 380 22.54 -0.57 -18.19
CA PRO A 380 23.95 -0.43 -17.88
C PRO A 380 24.79 -1.15 -18.93
N GLN A 381 25.92 -0.55 -19.34
CA GLN A 381 26.80 -1.15 -20.35
C GLN A 381 27.47 -2.45 -19.87
N SER A 382 27.64 -2.61 -18.56
CA SER A 382 28.22 -3.81 -17.98
C SER A 382 27.65 -4.09 -16.59
N GLN A 383 28.06 -5.19 -15.97
CA GLN A 383 27.76 -5.45 -14.55
C GLN A 383 28.34 -4.41 -13.61
N LYS A 384 29.35 -3.64 -14.06
CA LYS A 384 29.82 -2.45 -13.37
C LYS A 384 29.17 -1.23 -14.00
N ASP A 385 28.56 -0.41 -13.15
CA ASP A 385 27.78 0.76 -13.57
C ASP A 385 28.66 1.88 -14.17
N GLU A 386 29.97 1.87 -13.90
CA GLU A 386 30.96 2.89 -14.29
C GLU A 386 31.09 3.14 -15.80
N LEU A 387 30.63 2.21 -16.65
CA LEU A 387 30.77 2.31 -18.11
C LEU A 387 29.64 3.09 -18.81
N GLY A 388 28.66 3.61 -18.08
CA GLY A 388 27.55 4.34 -18.70
C GLY A 388 26.37 3.45 -19.09
N ALA A 389 25.44 4.03 -19.82
CA ALA A 389 24.27 3.34 -20.35
C ALA A 389 24.39 3.07 -21.85
N THR A 390 23.78 1.97 -22.31
CA THR A 390 23.41 1.77 -23.72
C THR A 390 21.90 1.94 -23.83
N SER A 391 21.47 2.83 -24.71
CA SER A 391 20.06 3.10 -24.96
C SER A 391 19.64 2.68 -26.36
N LYS A 392 18.37 2.29 -26.50
CA LYS A 392 17.69 2.16 -27.79
C LYS A 392 16.46 3.05 -27.80
N LEU A 393 16.20 3.70 -28.94
CA LEU A 393 15.04 4.54 -29.15
C LEU A 393 13.97 3.77 -29.92
N TYR A 394 12.74 3.91 -29.49
CA TYR A 394 11.56 3.32 -30.11
C TYR A 394 10.54 4.42 -30.38
N PHE A 395 9.92 4.38 -31.56
CA PHE A 395 9.02 5.41 -32.05
C PHE A 395 7.62 4.81 -32.31
N PRO A 396 6.55 5.62 -32.23
CA PRO A 396 5.20 5.20 -32.58
C PRO A 396 5.14 4.55 -33.96
N ALA A 397 4.44 3.42 -34.04
CA ALA A 397 4.19 2.69 -35.28
C ALA A 397 2.83 1.97 -35.21
N GLU A 398 2.05 2.06 -36.28
CA GLU A 398 0.71 1.45 -36.36
C GLU A 398 0.71 0.09 -37.07
N ASP A 399 1.67 -0.12 -37.97
CA ASP A 399 1.75 -1.30 -38.83
C ASP A 399 2.99 -2.17 -38.57
N GLY A 400 2.95 -3.39 -39.10
CA GLY A 400 4.12 -4.26 -39.18
C GLY A 400 4.63 -4.76 -37.82
N VAL A 401 5.89 -5.23 -37.81
CA VAL A 401 6.56 -5.71 -36.59
C VAL A 401 6.87 -4.54 -35.65
N GLU A 402 7.06 -3.35 -36.23
CA GLU A 402 7.33 -2.09 -35.56
C GLU A 402 6.20 -1.73 -34.60
N SER A 403 4.93 -1.92 -34.98
CA SER A 403 3.78 -1.72 -34.08
C SER A 403 3.84 -2.61 -32.83
N SER A 404 4.29 -3.85 -32.99
CA SER A 404 4.43 -4.80 -31.88
C SER A 404 5.62 -4.44 -30.99
N ILE A 405 6.73 -4.00 -31.59
CA ILE A 405 7.90 -3.50 -30.86
C ILE A 405 7.53 -2.23 -30.07
N TRP A 406 6.78 -1.32 -30.66
CA TRP A 406 6.28 -0.12 -29.98
C TRP A 406 5.39 -0.47 -28.79
N GLN A 407 4.46 -1.41 -28.96
CA GLN A 407 3.63 -1.89 -27.86
C GLN A 407 4.45 -2.53 -26.73
N LEU A 408 5.53 -3.26 -27.06
CA LEU A 408 6.46 -3.80 -26.06
C LEU A 408 7.26 -2.69 -25.34
N ALA A 409 7.68 -1.65 -26.06
CA ALA A 409 8.34 -0.49 -25.44
C ALA A 409 7.41 0.20 -24.42
N LYS A 410 6.14 0.42 -24.78
CA LYS A 410 5.11 0.94 -23.86
C LYS A 410 4.90 0.01 -22.65
N ALA A 411 4.95 -1.30 -22.85
CA ALA A 411 4.84 -2.26 -21.76
C ALA A 411 6.01 -2.15 -20.76
N TYR A 412 7.25 -1.93 -21.20
CA TYR A 412 8.39 -1.70 -20.30
C TYR A 412 8.25 -0.38 -19.50
N VAL A 413 7.72 0.67 -20.13
CA VAL A 413 7.40 1.93 -19.44
C VAL A 413 6.34 1.67 -18.37
N ALA A 414 5.26 0.96 -18.70
CA ALA A 414 4.20 0.62 -17.74
C ALA A 414 4.71 -0.25 -16.58
N VAL A 415 5.66 -1.16 -16.83
CA VAL A 415 6.30 -1.96 -15.77
C VAL A 415 7.12 -1.09 -14.82
N ASN A 416 7.88 -0.12 -15.36
CA ASN A 416 8.62 0.85 -14.55
C ASN A 416 7.67 1.69 -13.71
N ASP A 417 6.65 2.25 -14.36
CA ASP A 417 5.67 3.13 -13.74
C ASP A 417 4.87 2.41 -12.65
N ALA A 418 4.37 1.21 -12.91
CA ALA A 418 3.68 0.39 -11.91
C ALA A 418 4.59 0.06 -10.71
N GLY A 419 5.86 -0.26 -10.95
CA GLY A 419 6.84 -0.52 -9.88
C GLY A 419 7.10 0.71 -9.02
N TYR A 420 7.31 1.86 -9.66
CA TYR A 420 7.51 3.15 -8.99
C TYR A 420 6.25 3.59 -8.24
N HIS A 421 5.09 3.52 -8.89
CA HIS A 421 3.79 3.84 -8.29
C HIS A 421 3.55 3.02 -7.02
N GLN A 422 3.69 1.69 -7.09
CA GLN A 422 3.38 0.84 -5.94
C GLN A 422 4.34 1.06 -4.77
N VAL A 423 5.66 1.16 -5.02
CA VAL A 423 6.66 1.18 -3.94
C VAL A 423 6.97 2.60 -3.46
N ILE A 424 6.91 3.59 -4.33
CA ILE A 424 7.30 4.97 -4.04
C ILE A 424 6.06 5.85 -3.86
N SER A 425 5.26 6.03 -4.90
CA SER A 425 4.12 6.97 -4.85
C SER A 425 3.05 6.54 -3.85
N HIS A 426 2.71 5.25 -3.86
CA HIS A 426 1.72 4.66 -2.98
C HIS A 426 2.36 4.34 -1.63
N TRP A 427 3.19 3.28 -1.55
CA TRP A 427 3.69 2.80 -0.26
C TRP A 427 4.54 3.81 0.53
N TYR A 428 5.49 4.51 -0.12
CA TYR A 428 6.41 5.40 0.60
C TYR A 428 5.81 6.79 0.87
N TYR A 429 5.16 7.40 -0.11
CA TYR A 429 4.64 8.77 0.00
C TYR A 429 3.19 8.85 0.50
N SER A 430 2.41 7.77 0.47
CA SER A 430 1.05 7.78 1.01
C SER A 430 1.04 7.37 2.49
N PRO A 431 0.76 8.29 3.43
CA PRO A 431 0.74 7.97 4.86
C PRO A 431 -0.40 7.03 5.30
N ASN A 432 -1.32 6.67 4.40
CA ASN A 432 -2.49 5.85 4.70
C ASN A 432 -2.21 4.34 4.81
N ASP A 433 -1.03 3.86 4.39
CA ASP A 433 -0.67 2.43 4.40
C ASP A 433 0.31 2.03 5.53
N ALA A 434 0.79 3.00 6.31
CA ALA A 434 1.79 2.78 7.38
C ALA A 434 1.18 2.62 8.79
N GLY A 435 -0.16 2.49 8.89
CA GLY A 435 -0.91 2.36 10.15
C GLY A 435 -1.05 0.94 10.65
#